data_AF-A0A3M8WY28-F1
#
_entry.id   AF-A0A3M8WY28-F1
#
_cell.length_a   1.000
_cell.length_b   1.000
_cell.length_c   1.000
_cell.angle_alpha   90.00
_cell.angle_beta   90.00
_cell.angle_gamma   90.00
#
_symmetry.space_group_name_H-M   'P 1'
#
loop_
_entity.id
_entity.type
_entity.pdbx_description
1 polymer ?
#
loop_
_entity_poly.entity_id
_entity_poly.type
_entity_poly.pdbx_seq_one_letter_code
_entity_poly.pdbx_strand_id
1 'polypeptide(L)'
;MKTGEGWLAVWPVAAFFLGGLATQFAALLNRRWQQRDKVAQDADEIRKRREEFELSHLVDVNELLSSLENLFIEACRELKAYQRLQTQSDVEPDFPDAPVDAYKGAAAAVRQQVGFILSDEVRRYVYVTWESAKETIDLYTTGEADEDEVWAVAAGFDETYVALSGRVREIYAGRAV
;
A
#
# COMPACT_ATOMS: atom_id res chain seq x y z
N MET A 1 63.02 -30.00 -53.49
CA MET A 1 61.73 -29.50 -52.99
C MET A 1 61.79 -29.41 -51.47
N LYS A 2 62.03 -28.23 -50.91
CA LYS A 2 61.90 -27.97 -49.46
C LYS A 2 60.48 -27.51 -49.20
N THR A 3 59.62 -28.41 -48.72
CA THR A 3 58.28 -28.08 -48.21
C THR A 3 58.24 -28.59 -46.78
N GLY A 4 58.43 -27.70 -45.80
CA GLY A 4 58.49 -28.10 -44.39
C GLY A 4 58.52 -26.96 -43.39
N GLU A 5 58.98 -25.77 -43.77
CA GLU A 5 59.18 -24.67 -42.82
C GLU A 5 57.97 -23.73 -42.68
N GLY A 6 57.00 -23.79 -43.60
CA GLY A 6 55.80 -22.93 -43.56
C GLY A 6 54.75 -23.31 -42.52
N TRP A 7 54.74 -24.56 -42.04
CA TRP A 7 53.70 -25.08 -41.13
C TRP A 7 53.97 -24.74 -39.65
N LEU A 8 55.23 -24.63 -39.25
CA LEU A 8 55.63 -24.26 -37.88
C LEU A 8 55.46 -22.75 -37.61
N ALA A 9 55.44 -21.91 -38.64
CA ALA A 9 55.27 -20.46 -38.52
C ALA A 9 53.80 -20.03 -38.31
N VAL A 10 52.81 -20.89 -38.60
CA VAL A 10 51.38 -20.58 -38.45
C VAL A 10 50.91 -20.71 -37.00
N TRP A 11 51.53 -21.60 -36.22
CA TRP A 11 51.16 -21.89 -34.83
C TRP A 11 51.28 -20.70 -33.86
N PRO A 12 52.38 -19.91 -33.86
CA PRO A 12 52.51 -18.74 -32.98
C PRO A 12 51.47 -17.66 -33.28
N VAL A 13 51.16 -17.45 -34.56
CA VAL A 13 50.16 -16.49 -35.02
C VAL A 13 48.77 -16.96 -34.61
N ALA A 14 48.43 -18.23 -34.84
CA ALA A 14 47.17 -18.83 -34.40
C ALA A 14 46.99 -18.77 -32.87
N ALA A 15 48.05 -19.01 -32.09
CA ALA A 15 48.01 -18.90 -30.63
C ALA A 15 47.76 -17.46 -30.15
N PHE A 16 48.37 -16.46 -30.80
CA PHE A 16 48.11 -15.04 -30.51
C PHE A 16 46.66 -14.64 -30.81
N PHE A 17 46.11 -15.09 -31.94
CA PHE A 17 44.70 -14.85 -32.28
C PHE A 17 43.73 -15.56 -31.32
N LEU A 18 44.03 -16.80 -30.92
CA LEU A 18 43.24 -17.54 -29.92
C LEU A 18 43.29 -16.87 -28.54
N GLY A 19 44.46 -16.39 -28.10
CA GLY A 19 44.61 -15.65 -26.84
C GLY A 19 43.90 -14.29 -26.84
N GLY A 20 43.96 -13.55 -27.96
CA GLY A 20 43.25 -12.29 -28.15
C GLY A 20 41.73 -12.44 -28.26
N LEU A 21 41.25 -13.50 -28.93
CA LEU A 21 39.83 -13.82 -29.00
C LEU A 21 39.30 -14.27 -27.64
N ALA A 22 40.03 -15.11 -26.91
CA ALA A 22 39.61 -15.57 -25.58
C ALA A 22 39.44 -14.41 -24.59
N THR A 23 40.33 -13.41 -24.62
CA THR A 23 40.22 -12.21 -23.78
C THR A 23 39.05 -11.30 -24.19
N GLN A 24 38.77 -11.14 -25.48
CA GLN A 24 37.58 -10.40 -25.93
C GLN A 24 36.27 -11.12 -25.59
N PHE A 25 36.21 -12.44 -25.72
CA PHE A 25 35.05 -13.24 -25.31
C PHE A 25 34.85 -13.19 -23.78
N ALA A 26 35.91 -13.28 -23.00
CA ALA A 26 35.85 -13.14 -21.54
C ALA A 26 35.37 -11.74 -21.12
N ALA A 27 35.86 -10.68 -21.77
CA ALA A 27 35.40 -9.31 -21.50
C ALA A 27 33.92 -9.11 -21.86
N LEU A 28 33.45 -9.72 -22.96
CA LEU A 28 32.05 -9.62 -23.39
C LEU A 28 31.10 -10.42 -22.49
N LEU A 29 31.53 -11.60 -22.04
CA LEU A 29 30.82 -12.40 -21.03
C LEU A 29 30.75 -11.66 -19.68
N ASN A 30 31.88 -11.14 -19.22
CA ASN A 30 31.95 -10.41 -17.94
C ASN A 30 31.08 -9.14 -17.97
N ARG A 31 31.04 -8.42 -19.10
CA ARG A 31 30.17 -7.25 -19.28
C ARG A 31 28.68 -7.62 -19.26
N ARG A 32 28.29 -8.77 -19.84
CA ARG A 32 26.92 -9.28 -19.76
C ARG A 32 26.55 -9.70 -18.33
N TRP A 33 27.47 -10.29 -17.59
CA TRP A 33 27.25 -10.70 -16.20
C TRP A 33 27.11 -9.48 -15.30
N GLN A 34 28.03 -8.51 -15.40
CA GLN A 34 27.94 -7.23 -14.70
C GLN A 34 26.66 -6.45 -15.02
N GLN A 35 26.19 -6.48 -16.26
CA GLN A 35 24.90 -5.87 -16.62
C GLN A 35 23.72 -6.58 -15.96
N ARG A 36 23.74 -7.91 -15.88
CA ARG A 36 22.68 -8.67 -15.20
C ARG A 36 22.68 -8.43 -13.70
N ASP A 37 23.85 -8.42 -13.09
CA ASP A 37 24.02 -8.14 -11.65
C ASP A 37 23.56 -6.72 -11.32
N LYS A 38 23.91 -5.74 -12.17
CA LYS A 38 23.46 -4.36 -12.00
C LYS A 38 21.94 -4.23 -12.15
N VAL A 39 21.33 -4.87 -13.15
CA VAL A 39 19.86 -4.88 -13.30
C VAL A 39 19.18 -5.54 -12.10
N ALA A 40 19.75 -6.62 -11.57
CA ALA A 40 19.24 -7.27 -10.37
C ALA A 40 19.35 -6.38 -9.13
N GLN A 41 20.48 -5.66 -8.97
CA GLN A 41 20.68 -4.67 -7.90
C GLN A 41 19.70 -3.51 -8.02
N ASP A 42 19.56 -2.91 -9.21
CA ASP A 42 18.63 -1.80 -9.43
C ASP A 42 17.17 -2.22 -9.15
N ALA A 43 16.79 -3.44 -9.55
CA ALA A 43 15.47 -3.99 -9.27
C ALA A 43 15.24 -4.22 -7.76
N ASP A 44 16.25 -4.71 -7.04
CA ASP A 44 16.20 -4.92 -5.60
C ASP A 44 16.09 -3.59 -4.83
N GLU A 45 16.83 -2.55 -5.25
CA GLU A 45 16.72 -1.21 -4.68
C GLU A 45 15.35 -0.58 -4.90
N ILE A 46 14.78 -0.69 -6.11
CA ILE A 46 13.44 -0.20 -6.40
C ILE A 46 12.41 -0.93 -5.54
N ARG A 47 12.55 -2.25 -5.39
CA ARG A 47 11.67 -3.05 -4.52
C ARG A 47 11.73 -2.56 -3.08
N LYS A 48 12.94 -2.37 -2.52
CA LYS A 48 13.13 -1.88 -1.15
C LYS A 48 12.50 -0.50 -0.93
N ARG A 49 12.72 0.45 -1.84
CA ARG A 49 12.11 1.79 -1.74
C ARG A 49 10.59 1.74 -1.79
N ARG A 50 10.03 0.88 -2.65
CA ARG A 50 8.58 0.67 -2.72
C ARG A 50 8.04 0.09 -1.42
N GLU A 51 8.70 -0.92 -0.86
CA GLU A 51 8.30 -1.53 0.42
C GLU A 51 8.41 -0.55 1.60
N GLU A 52 9.46 0.27 1.65
CA GLU A 52 9.63 1.31 2.67
C GLU A 52 8.52 2.37 2.58
N PHE A 53 8.24 2.86 1.37
CA PHE A 53 7.12 3.76 1.12
C PHE A 53 5.80 3.13 1.57
N GLU A 54 5.54 1.90 1.15
CA GLU A 54 4.30 1.19 1.46
C GLU A 54 4.14 0.99 2.97
N LEU A 55 5.18 0.58 3.69
CA LEU A 55 5.13 0.40 5.15
C LEU A 55 4.84 1.71 5.89
N SER A 56 5.54 2.79 5.54
CA SER A 56 5.28 4.11 6.14
C SER A 56 3.83 4.52 5.91
N HIS A 57 3.36 4.39 4.67
CA HIS A 57 2.01 4.79 4.30
C HIS A 57 0.93 3.94 4.97
N LEU A 58 1.16 2.63 5.15
CA LEU A 58 0.21 1.75 5.85
C LEU A 58 0.08 2.11 7.33
N VAL A 59 1.14 2.59 7.98
CA VAL A 59 1.09 3.11 9.35
C VAL A 59 0.27 4.40 9.41
N ASP A 60 0.53 5.34 8.51
CA ASP A 60 -0.21 6.60 8.44
C ASP A 60 -1.72 6.35 8.22
N VAL A 61 -2.07 5.44 7.30
CA VAL A 61 -3.47 5.04 7.04
C VAL A 61 -4.09 4.39 8.28
N ASN A 62 -3.36 3.54 9.00
CA ASN A 62 -3.85 2.91 10.23
C ASN A 62 -4.17 3.94 11.32
N GLU A 63 -3.31 4.95 11.51
CA GLU A 63 -3.56 6.04 12.47
C GLU A 63 -4.79 6.86 12.08
N LEU A 64 -4.95 7.17 10.78
CA LEU A 64 -6.12 7.89 10.28
C LEU A 64 -7.42 7.08 10.44
N LEU A 65 -7.39 5.76 10.20
CA LEU A 65 -8.55 4.88 10.39
C LEU A 65 -8.93 4.76 11.86
N SER A 66 -7.94 4.63 12.75
CA SER A 66 -8.19 4.62 14.19
C SER A 66 -8.83 5.91 14.68
N SER A 67 -8.35 7.06 14.18
CA SER A 67 -8.99 8.36 14.45
C SER A 67 -10.41 8.43 13.90
N LEU A 68 -10.62 7.99 12.65
CA LEU A 68 -11.94 7.95 12.01
C LEU A 68 -12.93 7.09 12.77
N GLU A 69 -12.54 5.88 13.18
CA GLU A 69 -13.39 4.95 13.94
C GLU A 69 -13.86 5.56 15.26
N ASN A 70 -12.94 6.13 16.03
CA ASN A 70 -13.27 6.77 17.31
C ASN A 70 -14.27 7.93 17.12
N LEU A 71 -14.01 8.80 16.14
CA LEU A 71 -14.89 9.93 15.83
C LEU A 71 -16.22 9.51 15.21
N PHE A 72 -16.24 8.40 14.45
CA PHE A 72 -17.46 7.80 13.94
C PHE A 72 -18.37 7.32 15.08
N ILE A 73 -17.82 6.57 16.04
CA ILE A 73 -18.57 6.08 17.21
C ILE A 73 -19.09 7.26 18.05
N GLU A 74 -18.28 8.30 18.24
CA GLU A 74 -18.69 9.52 18.94
C GLU A 74 -19.83 10.23 18.21
N ALA A 75 -19.69 10.48 16.91
CA ALA A 75 -20.73 11.11 16.09
C ALA A 75 -22.04 10.31 16.10
N CYS A 76 -22.00 8.99 15.92
CA CYS A 76 -23.18 8.12 16.00
C CYS A 76 -23.86 8.21 17.37
N ARG A 77 -23.09 8.26 18.46
CA ARG A 77 -23.65 8.38 19.82
C ARG A 77 -24.41 9.69 20.01
N GLU A 78 -23.81 10.80 19.60
CA GLU A 78 -24.41 12.13 19.74
C GLU A 78 -25.61 12.31 18.82
N LEU A 79 -25.55 11.82 17.57
CA LEU A 79 -26.68 11.83 16.64
C LEU A 79 -27.86 11.00 17.16
N LYS A 80 -27.59 9.83 17.75
CA LYS A 80 -28.62 9.02 18.39
C LYS A 80 -29.24 9.70 19.61
N ALA A 81 -28.44 10.42 20.40
CA ALA A 81 -28.95 11.22 21.52
C ALA A 81 -29.84 12.37 21.02
N TYR A 82 -29.41 13.07 19.96
CA TYR A 82 -30.18 14.11 19.28
C TYR A 82 -31.55 13.59 18.79
N GLN A 83 -31.59 12.48 18.05
CA GLN A 83 -32.83 11.88 17.55
C GLN A 83 -33.80 11.49 18.68
N ARG A 84 -33.27 10.96 19.79
CA ARG A 84 -34.08 10.64 20.98
C ARG A 84 -34.69 11.89 21.61
N LEU A 85 -33.92 12.97 21.73
CA LEU A 85 -34.41 14.24 22.26
C LEU A 85 -35.47 14.86 21.34
N GLN A 86 -35.27 14.80 20.03
CA GLN A 86 -36.22 15.30 19.04
C GLN A 86 -37.59 14.58 19.12
N THR A 87 -37.59 13.30 19.51
CA THR A 87 -38.82 12.52 19.70
C THR A 87 -39.51 12.79 21.04
N GLN A 88 -38.76 13.21 22.06
CA GLN A 88 -39.23 13.33 23.45
C GLN A 88 -39.54 14.76 23.89
N SER A 89 -39.09 15.76 23.16
CA SER A 89 -39.15 17.18 23.53
C SER A 89 -40.04 17.96 22.56
N ASP A 90 -40.89 18.84 23.11
CA ASP A 90 -41.64 19.83 22.32
C ASP A 90 -40.73 20.97 21.81
N VAL A 91 -39.51 21.07 22.35
CA VAL A 91 -38.47 22.01 21.91
C VAL A 91 -37.47 21.26 21.04
N GLU A 92 -37.21 21.79 19.85
CA GLU A 92 -36.21 21.26 18.93
C GLU A 92 -34.81 21.31 19.57
N PRO A 93 -34.12 20.16 19.73
CA PRO A 93 -32.79 20.13 20.31
C PRO A 93 -31.75 20.72 19.35
N ASP A 94 -30.63 21.20 19.90
CA ASP A 94 -29.49 21.65 19.10
C ASP A 94 -28.83 20.45 18.40
N PHE A 95 -28.54 20.61 17.10
CA PHE A 95 -27.85 19.59 16.32
C PHE A 95 -26.38 19.46 16.77
N PRO A 96 -25.82 18.23 16.86
CA PRO A 96 -24.46 18.02 17.33
C PRO A 96 -23.43 18.30 16.22
N ASP A 97 -23.27 19.56 15.81
CA ASP A 97 -22.36 19.97 14.72
C ASP A 97 -20.90 19.57 14.98
N ALA A 98 -20.39 19.83 16.20
CA ALA A 98 -18.98 19.62 16.55
C ALA A 98 -18.48 18.18 16.33
N PRO A 99 -19.13 17.12 16.86
CA PRO A 99 -18.69 15.74 16.61
C PRO A 99 -18.85 15.32 15.14
N VAL A 100 -19.90 15.81 14.45
CA VAL A 100 -20.13 15.52 13.03
C VAL A 100 -19.04 16.15 12.15
N ASP A 101 -18.64 17.39 12.43
CA ASP A 101 -17.59 18.09 11.70
C ASP A 101 -16.22 17.47 11.95
N ALA A 102 -15.93 17.06 13.20
CA ALA A 102 -14.72 16.33 13.53
C ALA A 102 -14.63 15.01 12.75
N TYR A 103 -15.72 14.24 12.71
CA TYR A 103 -15.84 13.03 11.90
C TYR A 103 -15.60 13.32 10.41
N LYS A 104 -16.26 14.34 9.83
CA LYS A 104 -16.11 14.70 8.41
C LYS A 104 -14.65 15.06 8.08
N GLY A 105 -13.96 15.75 8.98
CA GLY A 105 -12.53 16.05 8.86
C GLY A 105 -11.67 14.78 8.78
N ALA A 106 -11.89 13.83 9.69
CA ALA A 106 -11.19 12.55 9.69
C ALA A 106 -11.50 11.71 8.43
N ALA A 107 -12.77 11.68 8.01
CA ALA A 107 -13.20 10.96 6.82
C ALA A 107 -12.54 11.54 5.55
N ALA A 108 -12.42 12.86 5.46
CA ALA A 108 -11.72 13.52 4.36
C ALA A 108 -10.21 13.18 4.36
N ALA A 109 -9.58 13.10 5.53
CA ALA A 109 -8.17 12.72 5.65
C ALA A 109 -7.94 11.28 5.17
N VAL A 110 -8.78 10.32 5.56
CA VAL A 110 -8.72 8.94 5.07
C VAL A 110 -8.89 8.90 3.55
N ARG A 111 -9.93 9.57 3.01
CA ARG A 111 -10.21 9.63 1.56
C ARG A 111 -9.00 10.11 0.75
N GLN A 112 -8.28 11.11 1.25
CA GLN A 112 -7.09 11.65 0.57
C GLN A 112 -5.96 10.62 0.47
N GLN A 113 -5.87 9.66 1.40
CA GLN A 113 -4.81 8.66 1.42
C GLN A 113 -5.15 7.36 0.67
N VAL A 114 -6.43 7.07 0.39
CA VAL A 114 -6.85 5.81 -0.26
C VAL A 114 -6.12 5.58 -1.58
N GLY A 115 -5.95 6.61 -2.41
CA GLY A 115 -5.30 6.50 -3.72
C GLY A 115 -3.82 6.11 -3.66
N PHE A 116 -3.16 6.31 -2.52
CA PHE A 116 -1.73 6.01 -2.33
C PHE A 116 -1.46 4.60 -1.79
N ILE A 117 -2.50 3.87 -1.38
CA ILE A 117 -2.38 2.48 -0.92
C ILE A 117 -2.03 1.60 -2.12
N LEU A 118 -0.87 0.94 -2.11
CA LEU A 118 -0.40 0.18 -3.28
C LEU A 118 -1.10 -1.17 -3.45
N SER A 119 -1.48 -1.84 -2.36
CA SER A 119 -2.25 -3.08 -2.43
C SER A 119 -3.71 -2.79 -2.78
N ASP A 120 -4.19 -3.31 -3.91
CA ASP A 120 -5.57 -3.12 -4.35
C ASP A 120 -6.58 -3.75 -3.38
N GLU A 121 -6.21 -4.87 -2.75
CA GLU A 121 -7.05 -5.51 -1.74
C GLU A 121 -7.22 -4.63 -0.52
N VAL A 122 -6.12 -4.13 0.05
CA VAL A 122 -6.16 -3.21 1.20
C VAL A 122 -6.90 -1.93 0.82
N ARG A 123 -6.61 -1.38 -0.36
CA ARG A 123 -7.27 -0.17 -0.87
C ARG A 123 -8.79 -0.35 -0.92
N ARG A 124 -9.26 -1.51 -1.37
CA ARG A 124 -10.69 -1.84 -1.41
C ARG A 124 -11.30 -1.88 -0.01
N TYR A 125 -10.69 -2.55 0.96
CA TYR A 125 -11.20 -2.59 2.34
C TYR A 125 -11.30 -1.17 2.94
N VAL A 126 -10.23 -0.38 2.83
CA VAL A 126 -10.21 1.00 3.33
C VAL A 126 -11.30 1.84 2.65
N TYR A 127 -11.46 1.72 1.33
CA TYR A 127 -12.48 2.46 0.58
C TYR A 127 -13.90 2.09 1.01
N VAL A 128 -14.21 0.79 1.09
CA VAL A 128 -15.54 0.30 1.48
C VAL A 128 -15.88 0.76 2.89
N THR A 129 -14.99 0.55 3.85
CA THR A 129 -15.21 0.98 5.25
C THR A 129 -15.42 2.48 5.37
N TRP A 130 -14.60 3.28 4.67
CA TRP A 130 -14.76 4.73 4.65
C TRP A 130 -16.10 5.17 4.05
N GLU A 131 -16.51 4.60 2.91
CA GLU A 131 -17.78 4.96 2.26
C GLU A 131 -18.98 4.52 3.11
N SER A 132 -18.95 3.32 3.72
CA SER A 132 -20.01 2.84 4.60
C SER A 132 -20.14 3.68 5.88
N ALA A 133 -19.02 4.10 6.48
CA ALA A 133 -19.04 5.00 7.63
C ALA A 133 -19.70 6.35 7.27
N LYS A 134 -19.38 6.88 6.09
CA LYS A 134 -19.95 8.13 5.59
C LYS A 134 -21.45 8.00 5.35
N GLU A 135 -21.86 6.96 4.64
CA GLU A 135 -23.27 6.67 4.36
C GLU A 135 -24.08 6.54 5.66
N THR A 136 -23.54 5.85 6.67
CA THR A 136 -24.20 5.69 7.97
C THR A 136 -24.39 7.03 8.70
N ILE A 137 -23.39 7.92 8.68
CA ILE A 137 -23.54 9.27 9.28
C ILE A 137 -24.54 10.12 8.50
N ASP A 138 -24.57 10.02 7.17
CA ASP A 138 -25.55 10.71 6.34
C ASP A 138 -26.98 10.22 6.70
N LEU A 139 -27.18 8.91 6.87
CA LEU A 139 -28.46 8.32 7.30
C LEU A 139 -28.88 8.74 8.72
N TYR A 140 -27.93 8.87 9.65
CA TYR A 140 -28.24 9.40 10.99
C TYR A 140 -28.72 10.85 10.91
N THR A 141 -28.16 11.63 9.99
CA THR A 141 -28.53 13.04 9.79
C THR A 141 -29.92 13.17 9.17
N THR A 142 -30.37 12.21 8.36
CA THR A 142 -31.73 12.17 7.79
C THR A 142 -32.76 11.51 8.71
N GLY A 143 -32.32 10.84 9.78
CA GLY A 143 -33.21 10.09 10.69
C GLY A 143 -33.55 8.68 10.21
N GLU A 144 -32.80 8.15 9.24
CA GLU A 144 -33.06 6.87 8.57
C GLU A 144 -32.12 5.74 9.03
N ALA A 145 -31.08 6.05 9.82
CA ALA A 145 -30.09 5.06 10.24
C ALA A 145 -30.62 4.04 11.26
N ASP A 146 -30.13 2.80 11.13
CA ASP A 146 -30.36 1.71 12.09
C ASP A 146 -29.08 1.39 12.90
N GLU A 147 -29.24 0.83 14.10
CA GLU A 147 -28.12 0.34 14.92
C GLU A 147 -27.32 -0.76 14.20
N ASP A 148 -27.98 -1.57 13.38
CA ASP A 148 -27.34 -2.63 12.59
C ASP A 148 -26.31 -2.07 11.60
N GLU A 149 -26.53 -0.86 11.07
CA GLU A 149 -25.58 -0.19 10.17
C GLU A 149 -24.30 0.22 10.89
N VAL A 150 -24.42 0.71 12.13
CA VAL A 150 -23.26 1.06 12.97
C VAL A 150 -22.41 -0.16 13.25
N TRP A 151 -23.04 -1.29 13.57
CA TRP A 151 -22.33 -2.55 13.81
C TRP A 151 -21.67 -3.09 12.54
N ALA A 152 -22.33 -2.97 11.39
CA ALA A 152 -21.74 -3.35 10.10
C ALA A 152 -20.49 -2.51 9.78
N VAL A 153 -20.53 -1.20 10.03
CA VAL A 153 -19.36 -0.32 9.87
C VAL A 153 -18.24 -0.70 10.84
N ALA A 154 -18.55 -0.97 12.11
CA ALA A 154 -17.56 -1.41 13.10
C ALA A 154 -16.87 -2.72 12.66
N ALA A 155 -17.62 -3.69 12.15
CA ALA A 155 -17.05 -4.91 11.57
C ALA A 155 -16.16 -4.61 10.34
N GLY A 156 -16.54 -3.63 9.52
CA GLY A 156 -15.72 -3.15 8.40
C GLY A 156 -14.37 -2.59 8.84
N PHE A 157 -14.32 -1.87 9.97
CA PHE A 157 -13.05 -1.42 10.56
C PHE A 157 -12.16 -2.60 10.96
N ASP A 158 -12.71 -3.59 11.67
CA ASP A 158 -11.97 -4.80 12.05
C ASP A 158 -11.39 -5.54 10.84
N GLU A 159 -12.19 -5.76 9.80
CA GLU A 159 -11.74 -6.38 8.55
C GLU A 159 -10.61 -5.57 7.88
N THR A 160 -10.73 -4.25 7.93
CA THR A 160 -9.71 -3.34 7.36
C THR A 160 -8.40 -3.42 8.14
N TYR A 161 -8.42 -3.47 9.48
CA TYR A 161 -7.22 -3.67 10.30
C TYR A 161 -6.58 -5.04 10.07
N VAL A 162 -7.38 -6.09 9.85
CA VAL A 162 -6.87 -7.41 9.48
C VAL A 162 -6.15 -7.34 8.13
N ALA A 163 -6.74 -6.68 7.12
CA ALA A 163 -6.11 -6.53 5.81
C ALA A 163 -4.81 -5.71 5.87
N LEU A 164 -4.80 -4.60 6.61
CA LEU A 164 -3.60 -3.77 6.82
C LEU A 164 -2.48 -4.57 7.49
N SER A 165 -2.78 -5.21 8.62
CA SER A 165 -1.78 -5.99 9.36
C SER A 165 -1.29 -7.21 8.57
N GLY A 166 -2.18 -7.85 7.80
CA GLY A 166 -1.82 -8.91 6.85
C GLY A 166 -0.80 -8.42 5.84
N ARG A 167 -1.06 -7.25 5.22
CA ARG A 167 -0.15 -6.67 4.24
C ARG A 167 1.21 -6.29 4.82
N VAL A 168 1.24 -5.74 6.02
CA VAL A 168 2.51 -5.46 6.73
C VAL A 168 3.31 -6.74 6.93
N ARG A 169 2.67 -7.83 7.37
CA ARG A 169 3.34 -9.14 7.56
C ARG A 169 3.88 -9.69 6.24
N GLU A 170 3.14 -9.55 5.15
CA GLU A 170 3.61 -9.98 3.82
C GLU A 170 4.88 -9.25 3.40
N ILE A 171 4.94 -7.92 3.58
CA ILE A 171 6.13 -7.13 3.25
C ILE A 171 7.32 -7.60 4.08
N TYR A 172 7.14 -7.84 5.38
CA TYR A 172 8.22 -8.37 6.23
C TYR A 172 8.63 -9.80 5.87
N ALA A 173 7.68 -10.67 5.52
CA ALA A 173 7.98 -12.04 5.09
C ALA A 173 8.78 -12.05 3.78
N GLY A 174 8.47 -11.13 2.85
CA GLY A 174 9.23 -10.92 1.61
C GLY A 174 10.66 -10.40 1.82
N ARG A 175 10.96 -9.81 2.98
CA ARG A 175 12.32 -9.38 3.36
C ARG A 175 13.14 -10.46 4.07
N ALA A 176 12.50 -11.52 4.55
CA ALA A 176 13.15 -12.62 5.27
C ALA A 176 13.75 -13.70 4.34
N VAL A 177 13.61 -13.52 3.01
CA VAL A 177 14.15 -14.37 1.93
C VAL A 177 15.27 -13.61 1.20
#